data_AF-A0A957Q2R1-F1
#
_entry.id   AF-A0A957Q2R1-F1
#
_cell.length_a   1.000
_cell.length_b   1.000
_cell.length_c   1.000
_cell.angle_alpha   90.00
_cell.angle_beta   90.00
_cell.angle_gamma   90.00
#
_symmetry.space_group_name_H-M   'P 1'
#
loop_
_entity.id
_entity.type
_entity.pdbx_description
1 polymer ?
#
loop_
_entity_poly.entity_id
_entity_poly.type
_entity_poly.pdbx_seq_one_letter_code
_entity_poly.pdbx_strand_id
1 'polypeptide(L)'
;MPIGTQYPTEWTTHHDPATGRTIRQLTNGPANNYPLYYFIPSITHPNDALVFHSERSGWVQLYKLDLTDGTITQLSDGHTRDSGWAIWCEPHLRGIYNHLSALNQAKREVYYFQDEEVRSTHL
;
A
#
# COMPACT_ATOMS: atom_id res chain seq x y z
N MET A 1 5.64 10.23 -9.33
CA MET A 1 5.98 11.02 -8.12
C MET A 1 7.19 10.35 -7.50
N PRO A 2 8.20 11.09 -7.00
CA PRO A 2 9.43 10.48 -6.55
C PRO A 2 9.25 9.69 -5.24
N ILE A 3 10.10 8.69 -5.03
CA ILE A 3 10.22 7.98 -3.75
C ILE A 3 10.49 8.99 -2.62
N GLY A 4 9.85 8.78 -1.46
CA GLY A 4 9.94 9.67 -0.31
C GLY A 4 8.93 10.83 -0.33
N THR A 5 8.13 10.98 -1.39
CA THR A 5 7.02 11.95 -1.39
C THR A 5 6.06 11.65 -0.26
N GLN A 6 5.72 12.68 0.53
CA GLN A 6 4.80 12.59 1.65
C GLN A 6 3.43 13.19 1.33
N TYR A 7 2.39 12.58 1.88
CA TYR A 7 1.00 13.01 1.80
C TYR A 7 0.45 13.17 3.22
N PRO A 8 -0.46 14.14 3.44
CA PRO A 8 -1.07 14.35 4.74
C PRO A 8 -1.96 13.17 5.15
N THR A 9 -2.30 13.13 6.43
CA THR A 9 -3.26 12.15 6.96
C THR A 9 -4.62 12.26 6.29
N GLU A 10 -5.22 11.09 6.00
CA GLU A 10 -6.50 10.94 5.32
C GLU A 10 -7.60 10.36 6.23
N TRP A 11 -7.32 10.25 7.54
CA TRP A 11 -8.15 9.45 8.43
C TRP A 11 -9.55 10.02 8.66
N THR A 12 -10.54 9.14 8.57
CA THR A 12 -11.90 9.40 9.02
C THR A 12 -12.37 8.29 9.94
N THR A 13 -13.28 8.61 10.85
CA THR A 13 -13.86 7.65 11.80
C THR A 13 -15.36 7.56 11.58
N HIS A 14 -15.86 6.32 11.51
CA HIS A 14 -17.25 5.98 11.32
C HIS A 14 -17.68 4.98 12.40
N HIS A 15 -18.99 4.83 12.57
CA HIS A 15 -19.57 3.79 13.41
C HIS A 15 -20.44 2.90 12.54
N ASP A 16 -20.22 1.60 12.62
CA ASP A 16 -21.05 0.62 11.94
C ASP A 16 -22.46 0.62 12.56
N PRO A 17 -23.53 0.87 11.78
CA PRO A 17 -24.88 1.00 12.34
C PRO A 17 -25.45 -0.32 12.88
N ALA A 18 -24.99 -1.47 12.36
CA ALA A 18 -25.49 -2.79 12.77
C ALA A 18 -24.84 -3.29 14.07
N THR A 19 -23.57 -2.97 14.30
CA THR A 19 -22.77 -3.52 15.39
C THR A 19 -22.25 -2.48 16.38
N GLY A 20 -22.36 -1.19 16.06
CA GLY A 20 -21.83 -0.07 16.85
C GLY A 20 -20.31 0.04 16.85
N ARG A 21 -19.59 -0.85 16.17
CA ARG A 21 -18.12 -0.86 16.15
C ARG A 21 -17.57 0.39 15.48
N THR A 22 -16.48 0.91 16.03
CA THR A 22 -15.71 2.00 15.42
C THR A 22 -14.92 1.48 14.22
N ILE A 23 -15.07 2.15 13.09
CA ILE A 23 -14.33 1.89 11.86
C ILE A 23 -13.45 3.11 11.60
N ARG A 24 -12.15 2.89 11.40
CA ARG A 24 -11.23 3.94 10.95
C ARG A 24 -10.84 3.68 9.50
N GLN A 25 -11.22 4.61 8.63
CA GLN A 25 -10.78 4.63 7.24
C GLN A 25 -9.43 5.34 7.18
N LEU A 26 -8.42 4.68 6.62
CA LEU A 26 -7.03 5.18 6.63
C LEU A 26 -6.66 5.97 5.37
N THR A 27 -7.44 5.81 4.29
CA THR A 27 -7.24 6.49 3.00
C THR A 27 -8.57 6.98 2.46
N ASN A 28 -8.62 8.19 1.90
CA ASN A 28 -9.81 8.83 1.35
C ASN A 28 -9.60 9.46 -0.04
N GLY A 29 -8.38 9.39 -0.60
CA GLY A 29 -8.08 9.91 -1.93
C GLY A 29 -8.80 9.16 -3.06
N PRO A 30 -9.01 9.81 -4.23
CA PRO A 30 -9.66 9.21 -5.40
C PRO A 30 -8.72 8.23 -6.13
N ALA A 31 -8.33 7.16 -5.46
CA ALA A 31 -7.45 6.13 -5.97
C ALA A 31 -7.84 4.77 -5.37
N ASN A 32 -7.50 3.69 -6.07
CA ASN A 32 -7.55 2.36 -5.45
C ASN A 32 -6.43 2.28 -4.40
N ASN A 33 -6.78 1.77 -3.24
CA ASN A 33 -5.85 1.50 -2.15
C ASN A 33 -6.17 0.10 -1.61
N TYR A 34 -5.16 -0.76 -1.50
CA TYR A 34 -5.35 -2.12 -1.04
C TYR A 34 -4.15 -2.60 -0.24
N PRO A 35 -4.37 -3.49 0.75
CA PRO A 35 -3.28 -4.08 1.53
C PRO A 35 -2.43 -5.00 0.65
N LEU A 36 -1.33 -5.49 1.22
CA LEU A 36 -0.63 -6.65 0.67
C LEU A 36 -1.59 -7.85 0.63
N TYR A 37 -1.21 -8.90 -0.09
CA TYR A 37 -2.05 -10.09 -0.24
C TYR A 37 -2.44 -10.68 1.13
N TYR A 38 -3.63 -11.27 1.27
CA TYR A 38 -4.28 -11.49 2.57
C TYR A 38 -3.49 -12.35 3.58
N PHE A 39 -2.62 -13.25 3.12
CA PHE A 39 -1.77 -14.08 3.99
C PHE A 39 -0.39 -13.46 4.27
N ILE A 40 -0.12 -12.27 3.72
CA ILE A 40 1.08 -11.48 3.94
C ILE A 40 0.74 -10.33 4.91
N PRO A 41 1.51 -10.13 5.98
CA PRO A 41 1.24 -9.01 6.89
C PRO A 41 1.48 -7.69 6.17
N SER A 42 0.50 -6.80 6.24
CA SER A 42 0.64 -5.42 5.75
C SER A 42 1.07 -4.45 6.85
N ILE A 43 0.82 -4.80 8.11
CA ILE A 43 1.16 -3.99 9.27
C ILE A 43 2.50 -4.46 9.81
N THR A 44 3.41 -3.53 10.12
CA THR A 44 4.68 -3.83 10.76
C THR A 44 4.47 -4.23 12.21
N HIS A 45 5.32 -5.08 12.77
CA HIS A 45 5.44 -5.20 14.23
C HIS A 45 6.39 -4.09 14.72
N PRO A 46 6.01 -3.21 15.67
CA PRO A 46 4.99 -3.37 16.72
C PRO A 46 3.64 -2.63 16.49
N ASN A 47 3.12 -2.58 15.25
CA ASN A 47 1.94 -1.84 14.80
C ASN A 47 2.14 -0.33 14.63
N ASP A 48 3.32 0.06 14.17
CA ASP A 48 3.69 1.45 13.93
C ASP A 48 3.45 1.92 12.48
N ALA A 49 3.40 1.00 11.51
CA ALA A 49 3.18 1.34 10.12
C ALA A 49 2.31 0.33 9.37
N LEU A 50 1.58 0.81 8.37
CA LEU A 50 0.87 0.03 7.37
C LEU A 50 1.55 0.20 6.01
N VAL A 51 1.98 -0.90 5.42
CA VAL A 51 2.45 -0.97 4.03
C VAL A 51 1.27 -1.37 3.14
N PHE A 52 1.02 -0.60 2.10
CA PHE A 52 -0.12 -0.80 1.21
C PHE A 52 0.21 -0.35 -0.21
N HIS A 53 -0.56 -0.84 -1.17
CA HIS A 53 -0.50 -0.39 -2.55
C HIS A 53 -1.49 0.75 -2.78
N SER A 54 -1.11 1.72 -3.61
CA SER A 54 -2.00 2.81 -4.01
C SER A 54 -1.71 3.27 -5.43
N GLU A 55 -2.76 3.70 -6.13
CA GLU A 55 -2.67 4.31 -7.45
C GLU A 55 -2.60 5.84 -7.40
N ARG A 56 -2.45 6.44 -6.22
CA ARG A 56 -2.52 7.90 -6.02
C ARG A 56 -1.54 8.74 -6.85
N SER A 57 -0.45 8.14 -7.32
CA SER A 57 0.53 8.77 -8.22
C SER A 57 0.22 8.54 -9.71
N GLY A 58 -0.92 7.96 -10.04
CA GLY A 58 -1.31 7.53 -11.39
C GLY A 58 -0.77 6.15 -11.81
N TRP A 59 -0.02 5.50 -10.91
CA TRP A 59 0.57 4.17 -11.08
C TRP A 59 0.43 3.42 -9.74
N VAL A 60 0.25 2.10 -9.77
CA VAL A 60 0.32 1.23 -8.60
C VAL A 60 1.72 1.33 -7.99
N GLN A 61 1.82 1.83 -6.77
CA GLN A 61 3.07 1.89 -6.01
C GLN A 61 2.86 1.40 -4.58
N LEU A 62 3.95 1.03 -3.91
CA LEU A 62 3.96 0.82 -2.47
C LEU A 62 4.05 2.15 -1.73
N TYR A 63 3.31 2.22 -0.64
CA TYR A 63 3.30 3.32 0.31
C TYR A 63 3.40 2.79 1.73
N LYS A 64 4.00 3.60 2.61
CA LYS A 64 3.97 3.43 4.06
C LYS A 64 3.02 4.47 4.65
N LEU A 65 2.07 4.04 5.47
CA LEU A 65 1.29 4.91 6.33
C LEU A 65 1.82 4.75 7.76
N ASP A 66 2.21 5.86 8.38
CA ASP A 66 2.55 5.89 9.81
C ASP A 66 1.26 5.82 10.64
N LEU A 67 1.14 4.83 11.51
CA LEU A 67 -0.07 4.58 12.31
C LEU A 67 -0.16 5.50 13.54
N THR A 68 0.83 6.34 13.79
CA THR A 68 0.85 7.32 14.88
C THR A 68 0.21 8.64 14.45
N ASP A 69 0.59 9.16 13.27
CA ASP A 69 0.16 10.48 12.79
C ASP A 69 -0.63 10.45 11.47
N GLY A 70 -0.63 9.31 10.77
CA GLY A 70 -1.31 9.12 9.50
C GLY A 70 -0.56 9.62 8.28
N THR A 71 0.70 10.04 8.41
CA THR A 71 1.55 10.46 7.28
C THR A 71 1.73 9.29 6.32
N ILE A 72 1.54 9.56 5.03
CA ILE A 72 1.71 8.55 3.98
C ILE A 72 2.97 8.90 3.17
N THR A 73 3.88 7.94 3.00
CA THR A 73 5.14 8.12 2.26
C THR A 73 5.22 7.12 1.10
N GLN A 74 5.58 7.59 -0.09
CA GLN A 74 5.80 6.72 -1.25
C GLN A 74 7.11 5.94 -1.13
N LEU A 75 7.05 4.62 -1.33
CA LEU A 75 8.19 3.70 -1.19
C LEU A 75 8.78 3.22 -2.52
N SER A 76 7.98 3.21 -3.59
CA SER A 76 8.39 2.73 -4.92
C SER A 76 8.02 3.69 -6.03
N ASP A 77 8.70 3.59 -7.18
CA ASP A 77 8.39 4.32 -8.41
C ASP A 77 8.62 3.40 -9.63
N GLY A 78 7.76 2.38 -9.77
CA GLY A 78 7.80 1.38 -10.84
C GLY A 78 6.86 1.70 -12.01
N HIS A 79 7.20 1.21 -13.21
CA HIS A 79 6.47 1.53 -14.45
C HIS A 79 6.11 0.31 -15.31
N THR A 80 5.84 -0.84 -14.70
CA THR A 80 5.33 -2.04 -15.37
C THR A 80 3.93 -1.76 -15.95
N ARG A 81 3.73 -2.08 -17.23
CA ARG A 81 2.50 -1.72 -17.97
C ARG A 81 1.29 -2.61 -17.65
N ASP A 82 1.53 -3.87 -17.35
CA ASP A 82 0.50 -4.87 -17.04
C ASP A 82 0.71 -5.37 -15.61
N SER A 83 0.60 -4.45 -14.66
CA SER A 83 0.96 -4.66 -13.26
C SER A 83 -0.11 -5.38 -12.42
N GLY A 84 -1.20 -5.84 -13.05
CA GLY A 84 -2.31 -6.52 -12.39
C GLY A 84 -2.00 -7.98 -12.04
N TRP A 85 -2.43 -8.42 -10.86
CA TRP A 85 -2.15 -9.71 -10.25
C TRP A 85 -2.98 -10.85 -10.88
N ALA A 86 -4.20 -10.52 -11.30
CA ALA A 86 -5.07 -11.44 -12.02
C ALA A 86 -6.11 -10.66 -12.84
N ILE A 87 -6.47 -11.22 -14.00
CA ILE A 87 -7.46 -10.71 -14.98
C ILE A 87 -8.83 -10.36 -14.34
N TRP A 88 -9.11 -10.85 -13.13
CA TRP A 88 -10.42 -10.79 -12.48
C TRP A 88 -10.64 -9.65 -11.49
N CYS A 89 -9.60 -8.95 -11.04
CA CYS A 89 -9.74 -7.92 -9.99
C CYS A 89 -9.71 -6.50 -10.55
N GLU A 90 -8.74 -6.19 -11.42
CA GLU A 90 -8.74 -4.97 -12.23
C GLU A 90 -7.99 -5.23 -13.55
N PRO A 91 -8.60 -5.02 -14.73
CA PRO A 91 -7.89 -5.14 -16.00
C PRO A 91 -6.88 -4.00 -16.18
N HIS A 92 -5.64 -4.33 -16.57
CA HIS A 92 -4.64 -3.40 -17.12
C HIS A 92 -4.18 -2.25 -16.20
N LEU A 93 -3.84 -2.56 -14.95
CA LEU A 93 -3.15 -1.60 -14.08
C LEU A 93 -1.71 -1.36 -14.52
N ARG A 94 -1.18 -0.18 -14.19
CA ARG A 94 0.19 0.25 -14.50
C ARG A 94 0.95 0.56 -13.19
N GLY A 95 2.15 0.05 -12.96
CA GLY A 95 2.91 0.28 -11.72
C GLY A 95 3.94 -0.78 -11.38
N ILE A 96 4.01 -1.20 -10.12
CA ILE A 96 4.65 -2.46 -9.69
C ILE A 96 3.60 -3.57 -9.64
N TYR A 97 3.98 -4.85 -9.71
CA TYR A 97 3.00 -5.93 -9.60
C TYR A 97 2.25 -5.87 -8.26
N ASN A 98 0.92 -5.69 -8.32
CA ASN A 98 0.11 -5.75 -7.10
C ASN A 98 0.08 -7.16 -6.53
N HIS A 99 -0.10 -7.25 -5.21
CA HIS A 99 -0.17 -8.52 -4.47
C HIS A 99 1.02 -9.50 -4.61
N LEU A 100 2.05 -9.16 -5.39
CA LEU A 100 3.36 -9.82 -5.42
C LEU A 100 4.36 -8.99 -4.61
N SER A 101 4.04 -8.74 -3.35
CA SER A 101 4.90 -8.00 -2.42
C SER A 101 4.89 -8.67 -1.05
N ALA A 102 6.02 -8.62 -0.37
CA ALA A 102 6.22 -9.27 0.92
C ALA A 102 6.92 -8.34 1.91
N LEU A 103 6.34 -8.22 3.10
CA LEU A 103 6.92 -7.47 4.21
C LEU A 103 7.88 -8.34 5.01
N ASN A 104 9.15 -7.94 5.05
CA ASN A 104 10.14 -8.50 5.96
C ASN A 104 10.14 -7.72 7.27
N GLN A 105 9.47 -8.27 8.27
CA GLN A 105 9.31 -7.68 9.60
C GLN A 105 10.65 -7.47 10.32
N ALA A 106 11.56 -8.44 10.23
CA ALA A 106 12.81 -8.41 10.98
C ALA A 106 13.76 -7.33 10.46
N LYS A 107 13.77 -7.09 9.15
CA LYS A 107 14.62 -6.08 8.52
C LYS A 107 13.92 -4.74 8.28
N ARG A 108 12.60 -4.67 8.45
CA ARG A 108 11.76 -3.52 8.07
C ARG A 108 11.98 -3.12 6.61
N GLU A 109 11.86 -4.12 5.74
CA GLU A 109 11.95 -3.97 4.29
C GLU A 109 10.68 -4.51 3.64
N VAL A 110 10.26 -3.92 2.53
CA VAL A 110 9.26 -4.51 1.65
C VAL A 110 9.92 -4.94 0.35
N TYR A 111 9.69 -6.19 -0.03
CA TYR A 111 10.11 -6.77 -1.30
C TYR A 111 8.93 -6.70 -2.27
N TYR A 112 9.20 -6.37 -3.52
CA TYR A 112 8.19 -6.26 -4.57
C TYR A 112 8.79 -6.58 -5.93
N PHE A 113 7.93 -6.97 -6.86
CA PHE A 113 8.35 -7.19 -8.23
C PHE A 113 8.08 -5.96 -9.09
N GLN A 114 9.08 -5.64 -9.91
CA GLN A 114 8.94 -4.72 -11.02
C GLN A 114 9.46 -5.45 -12.25
N ASP A 115 8.55 -5.71 -13.20
CA ASP A 115 8.82 -6.59 -14.32
C ASP A 115 9.41 -7.93 -13.83
N GLU A 116 10.50 -8.39 -14.42
CA GLU A 116 11.15 -9.67 -14.09
C GLU A 116 12.15 -9.56 -12.92
N GLU A 117 12.19 -8.42 -12.23
CA GLU A 117 13.16 -8.13 -11.16
C GLU A 117 12.51 -8.04 -9.78
N VAL A 118 13.13 -8.69 -8.80
CA VAL A 118 12.84 -8.49 -7.38
C VAL A 118 13.56 -7.23 -6.91
N ARG A 119 12.81 -6.33 -6.28
CA ARG A 119 13.31 -5.09 -5.68
C ARG A 119 12.93 -5.06 -4.21
N SER A 120 13.63 -4.21 -3.45
CA SER A 120 13.33 -3.98 -2.05
C SER A 120 13.56 -2.53 -1.66
N THR A 121 12.83 -2.07 -0.67
CA THR A 121 13.00 -0.74 -0.06
C THR A 121 12.78 -0.82 1.44
N HIS A 122 13.46 0.07 2.17
CA HIS A 122 13.32 0.17 3.62
C HIS A 122 12.10 1.02 3.98
N LEU A 123 11.50 0.72 5.14
CA LEU A 123 10.35 1.44 5.68
C LEU A 123 10.74 2.70 6.43
#